data_AF-A0A2C5YVT8-F1
#
_entry.id   AF-A0A2C5YVT8-F1
#
_cell.length_a   1.000
_cell.length_b   1.000
_cell.length_c   1.000
_cell.angle_alpha   90.00
_cell.angle_beta   90.00
_cell.angle_gamma   90.00
#
_symmetry.space_group_name_H-M   'P 1'
#
loop_
_entity.id
_entity.type
_entity.pdbx_description
1 polymer ?
#
loop_
_entity_poly.entity_id
_entity_poly.type
_entity_poly.pdbx_seq_one_letter_code
_entity_poly.pdbx_strand_id
1 'polypeptide(L)'
;MTPSELLQSIQIIELKDLGELKWFLGIKIHRDRTLRKLWLSQESYIDKIAARFSHFIDGPCHTRHPKQPLSADKLVARTDDASEKEIKLYQRLIGSLLYVAIITRPDVAFATSRLSQHLRNPSPDHINRAFDLLAFLRSTKDLSIVFGGEETAITVMSDASFADNPDLKSSQGFMIKVFGGATS
;
A
#
# COMPACT_ATOMS: atom_id res chain seq x y z
N MET A 1 17.69 0.62 -27.86
CA MET A 1 16.40 0.84 -28.53
C MET A 1 16.36 2.27 -29.01
N THR A 2 16.50 2.46 -30.32
CA THR A 2 16.58 3.79 -30.93
C THR A 2 15.17 4.39 -31.09
N PRO A 3 15.01 5.73 -31.10
CA PRO A 3 13.70 6.36 -31.32
C PRO A 3 12.98 5.88 -32.61
N SER A 4 13.75 5.48 -33.61
CA SER A 4 13.30 4.86 -34.86
C SER A 4 12.66 3.47 -34.68
N GLU A 5 13.19 2.63 -33.78
CA GLU A 5 12.62 1.31 -33.47
C GLU A 5 11.31 1.42 -32.67
N LEU A 6 11.18 2.45 -31.83
CA LEU A 6 9.93 2.78 -31.13
C LEU A 6 8.85 3.22 -32.11
N LEU A 7 9.19 4.07 -33.08
CA LEU A 7 8.25 4.50 -34.12
C LEU A 7 7.78 3.35 -35.02
N GLN A 8 8.66 2.40 -35.37
CA GLN A 8 8.26 1.21 -36.12
C GLN A 8 7.38 0.25 -35.32
N SER A 9 7.64 0.06 -34.03
CA SER A 9 6.78 -0.77 -33.16
C SER A 9 5.42 -0.12 -32.88
N ILE A 10 5.35 1.21 -32.85
CA ILE A 10 4.11 1.99 -32.77
C ILE A 10 3.22 1.78 -34.01
N GLN A 11 3.77 1.53 -35.20
CA GLN A 11 2.96 1.28 -36.41
C GLN A 11 2.28 -0.09 -36.43
N ILE A 12 2.74 -1.05 -35.62
CA ILE A 12 2.21 -2.42 -35.55
C ILE A 12 1.09 -2.54 -34.51
N ILE A 13 1.02 -1.58 -33.58
CA ILE A 13 0.06 -1.59 -32.47
C ILE A 13 -0.90 -0.41 -32.66
N GLU A 14 -2.19 -0.69 -32.84
CA GLU A 14 -3.22 0.36 -32.82
C GLU A 14 -3.26 1.03 -31.44
N LEU A 15 -2.54 2.15 -31.31
CA LEU A 15 -2.57 2.99 -30.12
C LEU A 15 -3.80 3.89 -30.18
N LYS A 16 -4.77 3.59 -29.32
CA LYS A 16 -5.95 4.43 -29.12
C LYS A 16 -5.66 5.49 -28.07
N ASP A 17 -5.68 6.76 -28.47
CA ASP A 17 -5.69 7.87 -27.51
C ASP A 17 -7.07 7.92 -26.80
N LEU A 18 -7.05 7.76 -25.49
CA LEU A 18 -8.24 7.82 -24.63
C LEU A 18 -8.43 9.21 -24.00
N GLY A 19 -7.63 10.19 -24.43
CA GLY A 19 -7.60 11.54 -23.88
C GLY A 19 -6.86 11.59 -22.55
N GLU A 20 -7.28 12.50 -21.68
CA GLU A 20 -6.60 12.69 -20.39
C GLU A 20 -6.72 11.46 -19.48
N LEU A 21 -5.57 11.01 -18.96
CA LEU A 21 -5.48 9.87 -18.07
C LEU A 21 -6.16 10.16 -16.73
N LYS A 22 -7.37 9.61 -16.54
CA LYS A 22 -8.15 9.72 -15.30
C LYS A 22 -7.99 8.51 -14.38
N TRP A 23 -7.71 7.34 -14.97
CA TRP A 23 -7.63 6.07 -14.25
C TRP A 23 -6.53 5.20 -14.83
N PHE A 24 -5.74 4.57 -13.97
CA PHE A 24 -4.75 3.58 -14.36
C PHE A 24 -4.62 2.51 -13.28
N LEU A 25 -4.86 1.24 -13.62
CA LEU A 25 -4.75 0.10 -12.69
C LEU A 25 -5.50 0.28 -11.34
N GLY A 26 -6.61 1.02 -11.32
CA GLY A 26 -7.36 1.30 -10.09
C GLY A 26 -6.84 2.49 -9.28
N ILE A 27 -5.86 3.22 -9.80
CA ILE A 27 -5.42 4.52 -9.32
C ILE A 27 -6.27 5.59 -10.03
N LYS A 28 -6.95 6.41 -9.25
CA LYS A 28 -7.59 7.65 -9.69
C LYS A 28 -6.54 8.72 -9.80
N ILE A 29 -6.46 9.32 -10.99
CA ILE A 29 -5.50 10.37 -11.31
C ILE A 29 -6.28 11.65 -11.49
N HIS A 30 -5.96 12.64 -10.66
CA HIS A 30 -6.46 14.00 -10.83
C HIS A 30 -5.25 14.90 -11.11
N ARG A 31 -5.29 15.66 -12.21
CA ARG A 31 -4.20 16.54 -12.61
C ARG A 31 -4.74 17.94 -12.77
N ASP A 32 -4.12 18.89 -12.06
CA ASP A 32 -4.36 20.31 -12.24
C ASP A 32 -3.10 20.94 -12.82
N ARG A 33 -3.19 21.36 -14.09
CA ARG A 33 -2.07 22.00 -14.79
C ARG A 33 -1.84 23.44 -14.36
N THR A 34 -2.87 24.12 -13.87
CA THR A 34 -2.76 25.51 -13.41
C THR A 34 -2.00 25.56 -12.10
N LEU A 35 -2.34 24.68 -11.17
CA LEU A 35 -1.63 24.52 -9.89
C LEU A 35 -0.34 23.69 -10.02
N ARG A 36 -0.09 23.10 -11.19
CA ARG A 36 1.01 22.15 -11.45
C ARG A 36 1.03 21.02 -10.42
N LYS A 37 -0.14 20.47 -10.10
CA LYS A 37 -0.32 19.40 -9.12
C LYS A 37 -0.92 18.14 -9.73
N LEU A 38 -0.55 16.99 -9.18
CA LEU A 38 -1.02 15.67 -9.56
C LEU A 38 -1.36 14.89 -8.29
N TRP A 39 -2.60 14.44 -8.17
CA TRP A 39 -3.08 13.62 -7.06
C TRP A 39 -3.27 12.18 -7.53
N LEU A 40 -2.69 11.24 -6.79
CA LEU A 40 -2.88 9.81 -6.98
C LEU A 40 -3.66 9.26 -5.78
N SER A 41 -4.86 8.74 -6.04
CA SER A 41 -5.73 8.14 -5.03
C SER A 41 -6.11 6.71 -5.40
N GLN A 42 -6.21 5.83 -4.42
CA GLN A 42 -6.71 4.46 -4.58
C GLN A 42 -7.99 4.21 -3.78
N GLU A 43 -8.76 5.25 -3.48
CA GLU A 43 -10.03 5.17 -2.74
C GLU A 43 -10.94 4.03 -3.25
N SER A 44 -11.18 3.98 -4.56
CA SER A 44 -12.06 2.96 -5.16
C SER A 44 -11.49 1.54 -5.08
N TYR A 45 -10.17 1.39 -5.04
CA TYR A 45 -9.52 0.10 -4.79
C TYR A 45 -9.68 -0.31 -3.33
N ILE A 46 -9.46 0.63 -2.39
CA ILE A 46 -9.64 0.42 -0.95
C ILE A 46 -11.09 -0.02 -0.66
N ASP A 47 -12.09 0.64 -1.23
CA ASP A 47 -13.48 0.24 -1.07
C ASP A 47 -13.74 -1.18 -1.62
N LYS A 48 -13.16 -1.54 -2.77
CA LYS A 48 -13.29 -2.89 -3.35
C LYS A 48 -12.68 -3.97 -2.45
N ILE A 49 -11.51 -3.74 -1.87
CA ILE A 49 -10.89 -4.72 -0.96
C ILE A 49 -11.63 -4.77 0.38
N ALA A 50 -12.10 -3.63 0.89
CA ALA A 50 -12.94 -3.59 2.09
C ALA A 50 -14.24 -4.37 1.90
N ALA A 51 -14.93 -4.19 0.77
CA ALA A 51 -16.14 -4.94 0.45
C ALA A 51 -15.88 -6.46 0.37
N ARG A 52 -14.76 -6.86 -0.23
CA ARG A 52 -14.35 -8.28 -0.33
C ARG A 52 -14.15 -8.95 1.03
N PHE A 53 -13.67 -8.19 2.03
CA PHE A 53 -13.40 -8.69 3.38
C PHE A 53 -14.37 -8.15 4.44
N SER A 54 -15.52 -7.61 4.01
CA SER A 54 -16.53 -6.97 4.87
C SER A 54 -16.93 -7.83 6.07
N HIS A 55 -17.18 -9.12 5.85
CA HIS A 55 -17.51 -10.07 6.91
C HIS A 55 -16.49 -10.16 8.05
N PHE A 56 -15.22 -9.81 7.79
CA PHE A 56 -14.16 -9.81 8.79
C PHE A 56 -13.99 -8.45 9.46
N ILE A 57 -14.17 -7.35 8.73
CA ILE A 57 -13.93 -5.98 9.24
C ILE A 57 -15.17 -5.29 9.83
N ASP A 58 -16.39 -5.75 9.51
CA ASP A 58 -17.66 -5.16 9.99
C ASP A 58 -18.22 -5.88 11.24
N GLY A 59 -17.45 -6.82 11.81
CA GLY A 59 -17.82 -7.55 13.02
C GLY A 59 -17.65 -6.75 14.31
N PRO A 60 -18.25 -7.19 15.44
CA PRO A 60 -18.20 -6.49 16.73
C PRO A 60 -16.77 -6.26 17.28
N CYS A 61 -15.81 -7.09 16.85
CA CYS A 61 -14.39 -7.00 17.20
C CYS A 61 -13.63 -5.81 16.57
N HIS A 62 -14.13 -5.20 15.48
CA HIS A 62 -13.47 -4.09 14.77
C HIS A 62 -14.24 -2.76 14.87
N THR A 63 -15.09 -2.63 15.90
CA THR A 63 -15.92 -1.43 16.17
C THR A 63 -15.11 -0.17 16.48
N ARG A 64 -13.80 -0.28 16.73
CA ARG A 64 -12.90 0.85 16.91
C ARG A 64 -12.02 0.99 15.68
N HIS A 65 -12.26 2.03 14.88
CA HIS A 65 -11.34 2.40 13.79
C HIS A 65 -9.92 2.57 14.35
N PRO A 66 -8.93 1.78 13.89
CA PRO A 66 -7.58 1.90 14.39
C PRO A 66 -7.06 3.30 14.11
N LYS A 67 -6.37 3.91 15.07
CA LYS A 67 -5.74 5.23 14.89
C LYS A 67 -4.38 5.13 14.18
N GLN A 68 -3.82 3.93 14.12
CA GLN A 68 -2.50 3.65 13.58
C GLN A 68 -2.55 2.39 12.70
N PRO A 69 -1.71 2.31 11.65
CA PRO A 69 -1.65 1.15 10.74
C PRO A 69 -1.30 -0.18 11.42
N LEU A 70 -0.47 -0.15 12.46
CA LEU A 70 -0.08 -1.31 13.26
C LEU A 70 0.15 -0.85 14.70
N SER A 71 -0.35 -1.60 15.67
CA SER A 71 -0.09 -1.29 17.09
C SER A 71 1.35 -1.64 17.45
N ALA A 72 1.89 -1.00 18.49
CA ALA A 72 3.24 -1.25 18.99
C ALA A 72 3.41 -2.60 19.71
N ASP A 73 2.32 -3.31 19.97
CA ASP A 73 2.36 -4.63 20.60
C ASP A 73 3.08 -5.64 19.72
N LYS A 74 3.82 -6.55 20.35
CA LYS A 74 4.48 -7.64 19.63
C LYS A 74 3.45 -8.56 19.00
N LEU A 75 3.66 -8.87 17.72
CA LEU A 75 2.91 -9.89 17.01
C LEU A 75 3.14 -11.26 17.66
N VAL A 76 2.05 -11.95 17.99
CA VAL A 76 2.12 -13.25 18.66
C VAL A 76 2.18 -14.35 17.62
N ALA A 77 3.30 -15.07 17.55
CA ALA A 77 3.42 -16.26 16.71
C ALA A 77 2.56 -17.40 17.27
N ARG A 78 1.96 -18.19 16.38
CA ARG A 78 1.29 -19.45 16.76
C ARG A 78 2.33 -20.57 16.95
N THR A 79 2.02 -21.54 17.79
CA THR A 79 2.85 -22.73 18.03
C THR A 79 2.50 -23.89 17.10
N ASP A 80 1.29 -23.91 16.57
CA ASP A 80 0.75 -24.89 15.63
C ASP A 80 0.83 -24.40 14.17
N ASP A 81 0.56 -25.29 13.21
CA ASP A 81 0.53 -24.93 11.80
C ASP A 81 -0.83 -24.35 11.41
N ALA A 82 -0.81 -23.22 10.69
CA ALA A 82 -2.01 -22.63 10.12
C ALA A 82 -2.65 -23.55 9.07
N SER A 83 -3.97 -23.57 9.05
CA SER A 83 -4.70 -24.29 8.00
C SER A 83 -4.45 -23.66 6.64
N GLU A 84 -4.56 -24.47 5.57
CA GLU A 84 -4.42 -23.98 4.20
C GLU A 84 -5.40 -22.85 3.87
N LYS A 85 -6.59 -22.86 4.47
CA LYS A 85 -7.60 -21.82 4.32
C LYS A 85 -7.14 -20.48 4.91
N GLU A 86 -6.58 -20.50 6.12
CA GLU A 86 -6.04 -19.31 6.78
C GLU A 86 -4.84 -18.74 6.02
N ILE A 87 -3.93 -19.61 5.56
CA ILE A 87 -2.77 -19.22 4.77
C ILE A 87 -3.21 -18.50 3.49
N LYS A 88 -4.12 -19.10 2.71
CA LYS A 88 -4.62 -18.49 1.46
C LYS A 88 -5.37 -17.19 1.72
N LEU A 89 -6.19 -17.13 2.77
CA LEU A 89 -6.90 -15.91 3.18
C LEU A 89 -5.91 -14.79 3.47
N TYR A 90 -4.91 -15.07 4.32
CA TYR A 90 -3.90 -14.11 4.73
C TYR A 90 -3.05 -13.62 3.56
N GLN A 91 -2.56 -14.54 2.72
CA GLN A 91 -1.77 -14.19 1.53
C GLN A 91 -2.56 -13.28 0.58
N ARG A 92 -3.85 -13.57 0.37
CA ARG A 92 -4.72 -12.75 -0.48
C ARG A 92 -4.94 -11.35 0.09
N LEU A 93 -5.11 -11.25 1.40
CA LEU A 93 -5.28 -9.97 2.10
C LEU A 93 -3.99 -9.14 2.02
N ILE A 94 -2.85 -9.71 2.42
CA ILE A 94 -1.54 -9.03 2.39
C ILE A 94 -1.16 -8.61 0.97
N GLY A 95 -1.39 -9.45 -0.04
CA GLY A 95 -1.15 -9.07 -1.44
C GLY A 95 -1.98 -7.87 -1.89
N SER A 96 -3.23 -7.75 -1.41
CA SER A 96 -4.08 -6.60 -1.68
C SER A 96 -3.59 -5.33 -0.97
N LEU A 97 -3.12 -5.48 0.27
CA LEU A 97 -2.58 -4.37 1.08
C LEU A 97 -1.23 -3.87 0.54
N LEU A 98 -0.36 -4.77 0.07
CA LEU A 98 0.93 -4.44 -0.53
C LEU A 98 0.76 -3.52 -1.74
N TYR A 99 -0.24 -3.78 -2.58
CA TYR A 99 -0.50 -2.92 -3.73
C TYR A 99 -0.85 -1.48 -3.31
N VAL A 100 -1.64 -1.31 -2.25
CA VAL A 100 -2.00 0.02 -1.73
C VAL A 100 -0.77 0.71 -1.12
N ALA A 101 -0.02 -0.04 -0.32
CA ALA A 101 1.18 0.43 0.37
C ALA A 101 2.26 0.95 -0.58
N ILE A 102 2.50 0.24 -1.68
CA ILE A 102 3.56 0.57 -2.65
C ILE A 102 3.17 1.77 -3.51
N ILE A 103 1.89 1.89 -3.88
CA ILE A 103 1.48 2.83 -4.94
C ILE A 103 1.03 4.18 -4.41
N THR A 104 0.16 4.24 -3.38
CA THR A 104 -0.42 5.51 -2.91
C THR A 104 -0.41 5.72 -1.40
N ARG A 105 -0.10 4.70 -0.60
CA ARG A 105 -0.20 4.79 0.87
C ARG A 105 1.10 4.36 1.56
N PRO A 106 2.17 5.16 1.45
CA PRO A 106 3.45 4.86 2.11
C PRO A 106 3.33 4.80 3.64
N ASP A 107 2.32 5.46 4.22
CA ASP A 107 2.02 5.45 5.65
C ASP A 107 1.69 4.05 6.18
N VAL A 108 1.23 3.13 5.33
CA VAL A 108 0.97 1.72 5.71
C VAL A 108 2.07 0.75 5.28
N ALA A 109 3.15 1.23 4.64
CA ALA A 109 4.19 0.36 4.09
C ALA A 109 4.90 -0.45 5.16
N PHE A 110 5.25 0.18 6.29
CA PHE A 110 5.89 -0.51 7.41
C PHE A 110 5.01 -1.63 7.97
N ALA A 111 3.74 -1.32 8.26
CA ALA A 111 2.77 -2.28 8.80
C ALA A 111 2.59 -3.48 7.87
N THR A 112 2.40 -3.20 6.58
CA THR A 112 2.23 -4.24 5.56
C THR A 112 3.48 -5.11 5.42
N SER A 113 4.67 -4.48 5.43
CA SER A 113 5.95 -5.18 5.37
C SER A 113 6.15 -6.13 6.55
N ARG A 114 5.92 -5.66 7.79
CA ARG A 114 5.99 -6.51 8.99
C ARG A 114 5.03 -7.70 8.93
N LEU A 115 3.78 -7.47 8.56
CA LEU A 115 2.79 -8.54 8.42
C LEU A 115 3.16 -9.55 7.31
N SER A 116 3.77 -9.09 6.21
CA SER A 116 4.19 -9.97 5.11
C SER A 116 5.29 -10.99 5.49
N GLN A 117 5.98 -10.81 6.62
CA GLN A 117 6.97 -11.77 7.11
C GLN A 117 6.33 -13.11 7.52
N HIS A 118 5.02 -13.14 7.76
CA HIS A 118 4.29 -14.30 8.27
C HIS A 118 3.39 -14.99 7.22
N LEU A 119 3.70 -14.88 5.93
CA LEU A 119 2.87 -15.44 4.84
C LEU A 119 2.79 -16.98 4.82
N ARG A 120 3.76 -17.67 5.44
CA ARG A 120 3.83 -19.15 5.44
C ARG A 120 3.02 -19.77 6.58
N ASN A 121 3.05 -19.15 7.76
CA ASN A 121 2.34 -19.62 8.94
C ASN A 121 1.81 -18.43 9.76
N PRO A 122 0.71 -17.78 9.31
CA PRO A 122 0.16 -16.61 10.00
C PRO A 122 -0.60 -17.01 11.26
N SER A 123 -0.43 -16.33 12.40
CA SER A 123 -1.24 -16.55 13.61
C SER A 123 -2.61 -15.87 13.50
N PRO A 124 -3.58 -16.23 14.38
CA PRO A 124 -4.84 -15.49 14.46
C PRO A 124 -4.64 -14.00 14.77
N ASP A 125 -3.64 -13.66 15.58
CA ASP A 125 -3.25 -12.27 15.83
C ASP A 125 -2.76 -11.59 14.54
N HIS A 126 -1.89 -12.23 13.75
CA HIS A 126 -1.45 -11.66 12.46
C HIS A 126 -2.62 -11.38 11.52
N ILE A 127 -3.57 -12.30 11.42
CA ILE A 127 -4.76 -12.17 10.58
C ILE A 127 -5.63 -10.99 11.06
N ASN A 128 -5.87 -10.90 12.37
CA ASN A 128 -6.66 -9.81 12.96
C ASN A 128 -5.98 -8.45 12.74
N ARG A 129 -4.66 -8.34 12.94
CA ARG A 129 -3.91 -7.10 12.67
C ARG A 129 -3.94 -6.71 11.19
N ALA A 130 -3.95 -7.66 10.27
CA ALA A 130 -4.11 -7.38 8.85
C ALA A 130 -5.52 -6.85 8.52
N PHE A 131 -6.56 -7.34 9.21
CA PHE A 131 -7.92 -6.78 9.11
C PHE A 131 -8.03 -5.39 9.74
N ASP A 132 -7.37 -5.15 10.88
CA ASP A 132 -7.26 -3.81 11.47
C ASP A 132 -6.60 -2.83 10.49
N LEU A 133 -5.51 -3.25 9.84
CA LEU A 133 -4.84 -2.44 8.82
C LEU A 133 -5.77 -2.09 7.64
N LEU A 134 -6.59 -3.06 7.20
CA LEU A 134 -7.62 -2.80 6.18
C LEU A 134 -8.70 -1.82 6.68
N ALA A 135 -9.14 -1.94 7.93
CA ALA A 135 -10.09 -1.02 8.54
C ALA A 135 -9.52 0.41 8.67
N PHE A 136 -8.24 0.53 9.01
CA PHE A 136 -7.50 1.80 9.01
C PHE A 136 -7.51 2.43 7.61
N LEU A 137 -7.13 1.67 6.57
CA LEU A 137 -7.15 2.13 5.19
C LEU A 137 -8.54 2.60 4.76
N ARG A 138 -9.59 1.84 5.10
CA ARG A 138 -10.98 2.22 4.81
C ARG A 138 -11.37 3.54 5.48
N SER A 139 -10.98 3.74 6.74
CA SER A 139 -11.27 4.98 7.48
C SER A 139 -10.50 6.20 6.97
N THR A 140 -9.41 5.98 6.24
CA THR A 140 -8.50 7.02 5.72
C THR A 140 -8.42 6.99 4.18
N LYS A 141 -9.44 6.43 3.52
CA LYS A 141 -9.40 6.12 2.08
C LYS A 141 -9.29 7.35 1.18
N ASP A 142 -9.68 8.51 1.70
CA ASP A 142 -9.66 9.79 0.98
C ASP A 142 -8.26 10.41 0.89
N LEU A 143 -7.27 9.82 1.59
CA LEU A 143 -5.87 10.23 1.46
C LEU A 143 -5.32 9.91 0.07
N SER A 144 -4.50 10.83 -0.45
CA SER A 144 -3.87 10.75 -1.77
C SER A 144 -2.44 11.27 -1.72
N ILE A 145 -1.55 10.71 -2.53
CA ILE A 145 -0.22 11.32 -2.75
C ILE A 145 -0.38 12.50 -3.70
N VAL A 146 0.26 13.61 -3.35
CA VAL A 146 0.28 14.82 -4.17
C VAL A 146 1.69 15.06 -4.68
N PHE A 147 1.83 15.21 -5.98
CA PHE A 147 3.06 15.60 -6.66
C PHE A 147 2.92 17.01 -7.23
N GLY A 148 4.05 17.71 -7.36
CA GLY A 148 4.17 19.00 -8.01
C GLY A 148 4.16 20.19 -7.04
N GLY A 149 3.70 21.34 -7.51
CA GLY A 149 3.90 22.62 -6.84
C GLY A 149 5.29 23.22 -7.12
N GLU A 150 5.83 23.94 -6.15
CA GLU A 150 7.16 24.59 -6.26
C GLU A 150 8.31 23.71 -5.77
N GLU A 151 8.01 22.63 -5.03
CA GLU A 151 9.02 21.71 -4.51
C GLU A 151 9.54 20.85 -5.67
N THR A 152 10.76 21.13 -6.14
CA THR A 152 11.44 20.34 -7.18
C THR A 152 12.59 19.49 -6.63
N ALA A 153 12.90 19.64 -5.35
CA ALA A 153 13.98 18.93 -4.70
C ALA A 153 13.62 17.44 -4.52
N ILE A 154 14.63 16.59 -4.69
CA ILE A 154 14.57 15.20 -4.24
C ILE A 154 14.92 15.21 -2.76
N THR A 155 13.98 14.79 -1.91
CA THR A 155 14.23 14.64 -0.47
C THR A 155 14.41 13.18 -0.14
N VAL A 156 15.50 12.82 0.53
CA VAL A 156 15.73 11.46 1.02
C VAL A 156 15.80 11.50 2.53
N MET A 157 14.98 10.68 3.18
CA MET A 157 15.00 10.45 4.62
C MET A 157 15.39 9.01 4.85
N SER A 158 16.21 8.76 5.86
CA SER A 158 16.65 7.41 6.25
C SER A 158 16.60 7.33 7.76
N ASP A 159 16.13 6.21 8.28
CA ASP A 159 16.07 5.90 9.70
C ASP A 159 16.54 4.46 9.95
N ALA A 160 17.14 4.21 11.10
CA ALA A 160 17.60 2.89 11.49
C ALA A 160 17.37 2.66 12.99
N SER A 161 16.84 1.49 13.32
CA SER A 161 16.60 1.06 14.69
C SER A 161 17.51 -0.12 15.02
N PHE A 162 18.25 -0.03 16.12
CA PHE A 162 19.18 -1.07 16.55
C PHE A 162 18.47 -2.15 17.36
N ALA A 163 18.66 -3.42 16.99
CA ALA A 163 18.16 -4.60 17.71
C ALA A 163 16.66 -4.52 18.09
N ASP A 164 15.85 -3.92 17.22
CA ASP A 164 14.41 -3.68 17.44
C ASP A 164 13.53 -4.90 17.12
N ASN A 165 14.10 -5.94 16.49
CA ASN A 165 13.40 -7.19 16.23
C ASN A 165 13.65 -8.23 17.37
N PRO A 166 12.72 -9.19 17.62
CA PRO A 166 12.92 -10.22 18.65
C PRO A 166 14.18 -11.07 18.49
N ASP A 167 14.67 -11.21 17.25
CA ASP A 167 15.92 -11.88 16.87
C ASP A 167 17.14 -10.92 16.88
N LEU A 168 17.04 -9.76 17.54
CA LEU A 168 18.08 -8.73 17.71
C LEU A 168 18.63 -8.17 16.40
N LYS A 169 17.95 -8.41 15.28
CA LYS A 169 18.27 -7.79 14.00
C LYS A 169 17.82 -6.34 14.02
N SER A 170 18.72 -5.46 13.61
CA SER A 170 18.41 -4.06 13.35
C SER A 170 17.53 -3.93 12.11
N SER A 171 16.62 -2.96 12.13
CA SER A 171 15.84 -2.56 10.96
C SER A 171 16.31 -1.21 10.42
N GLN A 172 16.10 -1.00 9.13
CA GLN A 172 16.35 0.26 8.44
C GLN A 172 15.17 0.57 7.53
N GLY A 173 14.84 1.85 7.39
CA GLY A 173 13.88 2.36 6.44
C GLY A 173 14.41 3.60 5.73
N PHE A 174 13.91 3.86 4.53
CA PHE A 174 14.14 5.11 3.83
C PHE A 174 12.85 5.56 3.13
N MET A 175 12.72 6.86 2.91
CA MET A 175 11.64 7.45 2.13
C MET A 175 12.23 8.49 1.18
N ILE A 176 11.89 8.36 -0.10
CA ILE A 176 12.26 9.31 -1.12
C ILE A 176 11.01 10.12 -1.47
N LYS A 177 11.13 11.45 -1.51
CA LYS A 177 10.11 12.33 -2.09
C LYS A 177 10.67 12.95 -3.36
N VAL A 178 9.89 12.92 -4.42
CA VAL A 178 10.15 13.62 -5.67
C VAL A 178 8.97 14.52 -5.97
N PHE A 179 9.22 15.79 -6.25
CA PHE A 179 8.17 16.80 -6.44
C PHE A 179 7.16 16.86 -5.28
N GLY A 180 7.63 16.78 -4.03
CA GLY A 180 6.77 16.79 -2.83
C GLY A 180 6.00 15.49 -2.55
N GLY A 181 5.86 14.59 -3.53
CA GLY A 181 5.17 13.31 -3.37
C GLY A 181 6.13 12.17 -3.01
N ALA A 182 5.68 11.25 -2.16
CA ALA A 182 6.46 10.07 -1.78
C ALA A 182 6.56 9.06 -2.94
N THR A 183 7.74 8.47 -3.12
CA THR A 183 8.04 7.49 -4.16
C THR A 183 8.77 6.29 -3.57
N SER A 184 8.43 5.09 -4.03
CA SER A 184 9.12 3.84 -3.69
C SER A 184 10.37 3.62 -4.54
#